data_AF-A0A1V2PBA1-F1
#
_entry.id   AF-A0A1V2PBA1-F1
#
_cell.length_a   1.000
_cell.length_b   1.000
_cell.length_c   1.000
_cell.angle_alpha   90.00
_cell.angle_beta   90.00
_cell.angle_gamma   90.00
#
_symmetry.space_group_name_H-M   'P 1'
#
loop_
_entity.id
_entity.type
_entity.pdbx_description
1 polymer ?
#
loop_
_entity_poly.entity_id
_entity_poly.type
_entity_poly.pdbx_seq_one_letter_code
_entity_poly.pdbx_strand_id
1 'polypeptide(L)' 'MLYLLAAVGALTVAVLLWRAFGAQAAAGVAARRERGVIAPDDDPEFLKGLAERNKKAGEDPPA' A
#
# COMPACT_ATOMS: atom_id res chain seq x y z
N MET A 1 44.71 7.26 3.87
CA MET A 1 44.29 7.54 2.47
C MET A 1 43.40 6.44 1.90
N LEU A 2 43.80 5.16 1.93
CA LEU A 2 42.95 4.05 1.49
C LEU A 2 41.60 3.98 2.21
N TYR A 3 41.56 4.25 3.52
CA TYR A 3 40.31 4.30 4.28
C TYR A 3 39.34 5.38 3.80
N LEU A 4 39.86 6.54 3.37
CA LEU A 4 39.04 7.62 2.80
C LEU A 4 38.44 7.18 1.46
N LEU A 5 39.27 6.60 0.58
CA LEU A 5 38.81 6.05 -0.70
C LEU A 5 37.77 4.94 -0.51
N ALA A 6 37.99 4.03 0.45
CA ALA A 6 37.06 2.96 0.79
C ALA A 6 35.73 3.51 1.35
N ALA A 7 35.78 4.54 2.19
CA ALA A 7 34.57 5.19 2.73
C ALA A 7 33.75 5.84 1.61
N VAL A 8 34.40 6.56 0.69
CA VAL A 8 33.74 7.18 -0.47
C VAL A 8 33.13 6.10 -1.38
N GLY A 9 33.87 5.03 -1.66
CA GLY A 9 33.38 3.91 -2.48
C GLY A 9 32.21 3.16 -1.84
N ALA A 10 32.24 2.93 -0.53
CA ALA A 10 31.14 2.30 0.19
C ALA A 10 29.88 3.19 0.16
N LEU A 11 30.05 4.51 0.35
CA LEU A 11 28.95 5.46 0.33
C LEU A 11 28.28 5.53 -1.06
N THR A 12 29.07 5.56 -2.14
CA THR A 12 28.52 5.57 -3.51
C THR A 12 27.75 4.28 -3.81
N VAL A 13 28.28 3.11 -3.45
CA VAL A 13 27.56 1.84 -3.62
C VAL A 13 26.26 1.83 -2.80
N ALA A 14 26.29 2.27 -1.54
CA ALA A 14 25.09 2.36 -0.71
C ALA A 14 24.00 3.26 -1.31
N VAL A 15 24.39 4.44 -1.83
CA VAL A 15 23.48 5.36 -2.52
C VAL A 15 22.90 4.75 -3.79
N LEU A 16 23.72 4.05 -4.60
CA LEU A 16 23.26 3.38 -5.81
C LEU A 16 22.27 2.25 -5.49
N LEU A 17 22.54 1.44 -4.47
CA LEU A 17 21.64 0.39 -4.01
C LEU A 17 20.31 0.98 -3.48
N TRP A 18 20.37 2.06 -2.71
CA TRP A 18 19.16 2.77 -2.27
C TRP A 18 18.36 3.30 -3.46
N ARG A 19 19.02 3.87 -4.47
CA ARG A 19 18.34 4.45 -5.64
C ARG A 19 17.74 3.37 -6.53
N ALA A 20 18.42 2.23 -6.69
CA ALA A 20 17.95 1.10 -7.47
C ALA A 20 16.76 0.42 -6.78
N PHE A 21 16.87 0.07 -5.50
CA PHE A 21 15.88 -0.77 -4.82
C PHE A 21 14.92 0.01 -3.89
N GLY A 22 15.42 1.02 -3.19
CA GLY A 22 14.64 1.81 -2.21
C GLY A 22 13.65 2.79 -2.85
N ALA A 23 14.01 3.41 -3.98
CA ALA A 23 13.10 4.32 -4.69
C ALA A 23 11.93 3.58 -5.37
N GLN A 24 12.14 2.35 -5.83
CA GLN A 24 11.10 1.51 -6.43
C GLN A 24 10.10 1.01 -5.39
N ALA A 25 10.56 0.66 -4.18
CA ALA A 25 9.70 0.25 -3.07
C ALA A 25 8.80 1.40 -2.58
N ALA A 26 9.31 2.63 -2.50
CA ALA A 26 8.52 3.79 -2.09
C ALA A 26 7.56 4.27 -3.21
N ALA A 27 8.01 4.30 -4.46
CA ALA A 27 7.19 4.71 -5.61
C ALA A 27 6.11 3.68 -5.97
N GLY A 28 6.39 2.38 -5.81
CA GLY A 28 5.42 1.31 -6.05
C GLY A 28 4.25 1.30 -5.06
N VAL A 29 4.47 1.71 -3.81
CA VAL A 29 3.41 1.80 -2.79
C VAL A 29 2.60 3.09 -2.92
N ALA A 30 3.23 4.22 -3.29
CA ALA A 30 2.53 5.48 -3.51
C ALA A 30 1.73 5.48 -4.83
N ALA A 31 2.32 5.03 -5.93
CA ALA A 31 1.64 4.99 -7.24
C ALA A 31 0.51 3.95 -7.31
N ARG A 32 0.61 2.84 -6.54
CA ARG A 32 -0.48 1.85 -6.44
C ARG A 32 -1.64 2.32 -5.54
N ARG A 33 -1.40 3.23 -4.60
CA ARG A 33 -2.47 3.78 -3.76
C ARG A 33 -3.37 4.77 -4.51
N GLU A 34 -2.84 5.56 -5.43
CA GLU A 34 -3.64 6.54 -6.18
C GLU A 34 -4.39 5.94 -7.39
N ARG A 35 -3.93 4.79 -7.88
CA ARG A 35 -4.60 4.03 -8.95
C ARG A 35 -4.87 2.59 -8.51
N GLY A 36 -5.26 2.44 -7.25
CA GLY A 36 -5.88 1.21 -6.79
C GLY A 36 -7.20 1.11 -7.54
N VAL A 37 -7.29 0.18 -8.49
CA VAL A 37 -8.59 -0.36 -8.88
C VAL A 37 -9.17 -0.91 -7.57
N ILE A 38 -10.00 -0.10 -6.91
CA ILE A 38 -10.78 -0.55 -5.76
C ILE A 38 -11.57 -1.74 -6.28
N ALA A 39 -11.38 -2.88 -5.61
CA ALA A 39 -12.20 -4.04 -5.93
C ALA A 39 -13.66 -3.62 -5.73
N PRO A 40 -14.59 -3.95 -6.64
CA PRO A 40 -15.98 -3.55 -6.50
C PRO A 40 -16.61 -3.92 -5.14
N ASP A 41 -16.06 -4.93 -4.45
CA ASP A 41 -16.49 -5.36 -3.12
C ASP A 41 -16.02 -4.46 -1.96
N ASP A 42 -14.97 -3.65 -2.18
CA ASP A 42 -14.40 -2.71 -1.21
C ASP A 42 -14.97 -1.28 -1.36
N ASP A 43 -16.00 -1.12 -2.21
CA ASP A 43 -16.70 0.16 -2.36
C ASP A 43 -17.49 0.49 -1.08
N PRO A 44 -17.34 1.71 -0.52
CA PRO A 44 -18.01 2.08 0.73
C PRO A 44 -19.53 2.06 0.60
N GLU A 45 -20.06 2.27 -0.60
CA GLU A 45 -21.49 2.19 -0.89
C GLU A 45 -22.02 0.75 -0.87
N PHE A 46 -21.22 -0.23 -1.34
CA PHE A 46 -21.59 -1.65 -1.29
C PHE A 46 -21.70 -2.15 0.15
N LEU A 47 -20.71 -1.83 0.98
CA LEU A 47 -20.67 -2.22 2.39
C LEU A 47 -21.83 -1.60 3.20
N LYS A 48 -22.19 -0.34 2.92
CA LYS A 48 -23.36 0.30 3.53
C LYS A 48 -24.65 -0.45 3.21
N GLY A 49 -24.84 -0.81 1.94
CA GLY A 49 -26.02 -1.57 1.51
C GLY A 49 -26.11 -2.96 2.16
N LEU A 50 -24.97 -3.64 2.37
CA LEU A 50 -24.92 -4.94 3.04
C LEU A 50 -25.20 -4.83 4.55
N ALA A 51 -24.67 -3.80 5.21
CA ALA A 51 -24.96 -3.52 6.62
C ALA A 51 -26.46 -3.22 6.85
N GLU A 52 -27.08 -2.47 5.95
CA GLU A 52 -28.50 -2.13 6.04
C GLU A 52 -29.39 -3.37 5.83
N ARG A 53 -29.05 -4.24 4.88
CA ARG A 53 -29.76 -5.52 4.66
C ARG A 53 -29.60 -6.47 5.84
N ASN A 54 -28.40 -6.60 6.41
CA ASN A 54 -28.16 -7.43 7.60
C ASN A 54 -28.93 -6.94 8.82
N LYS A 55 -29.02 -5.62 9.01
CA LYS A 55 -29.82 -5.04 10.10
C LYS A 55 -31.30 -5.38 9.94
N LYS A 56 -31.84 -5.24 8.72
CA LYS A 56 -33.24 -5.53 8.42
C LYS A 56 -33.59 -7.02 8.57
N ALA A 57 -32.70 -7.92 8.17
CA ALA A 57 -32.88 -9.36 8.30
C ALA A 57 -32.81 -9.87 9.75
N GLY A 58 -32.14 -9.14 10.65
CA GLY A 58 -32.10 -9.46 12.09
C GLY A 58 -33.26 -8.86 12.90
N GLU A 59 -34.05 -7.97 12.30
CA GLU A 59 -35.14 -7.23 12.96
C GLU A 59 -36.53 -7.87 12.72
N ASP A 60 -36.62 -8.88 11.84
CA ASP A 60 -37.80 -9.75 11.72
C ASP A 60 -37.62 -10.99 12.60
N PRO A 61 -38.19 -11.03 13.82
CA PRO A 61 -38.31 -12.29 14.55
C PRO A 61 -39.23 -13.25 13.77
N PRO A 62 -38.93 -14.55 13.73
CA PRO A 62 -39.79 -15.53 13.07
C PRO A 62 -41.17 -15.51 13.76
N ALA A 63 -42.22 -15.25 12.98
CA ALA A 63 -43.63 -15.35 13.38
C ALA A 63 -44.24 -16.66 12.87
#